data_AF-A0A804QY02-F1
#
_entry.id   AF-A0A804QY02-F1
#
_cell.length_a   1.000
_cell.length_b   1.000
_cell.length_c   1.000
_cell.angle_alpha   90.00
_cell.angle_beta   90.00
_cell.angle_gamma   90.00
#
_symmetry.space_group_name_H-M   'P 1'
#
loop_
_entity.id
_entity.type
_entity.pdbx_description
1 polymer ?
#
loop_
_entity_poly.entity_id
_entity_poly.type
_entity_poly.pdbx_seq_one_letter_code
_entity_poly.pdbx_strand_id
1 'polypeptide(L)'
;MPPVRSEVIAIVVTCKADVDVFFGRLLEAIRARAWEVTPAAAPSSGTSVAEGAAPTEDIAIRMPVVGVSGILRMEQESWENAGQNLQDAFQDLNALMSKAKEMMQLAEKMRLKLLMNSSTESNSNDEEMGSKQDMQDLLLSVGIVSPVTKETAGALYHQQLSLQLADFVRIPLEKAGGMMALVDVYCLFNRARGTELISPEDLLQACSLWEKVDVC
;
A
#
# COMPACT_ATOMS: atom_id res chain seq x y z
N MET A 1 -43.90 -0.38 43.59
CA MET A 1 -43.24 0.43 42.54
C MET A 1 -41.94 -0.27 42.18
N PRO A 2 -41.70 -0.68 40.92
CA PRO A 2 -40.44 -1.29 40.56
C PRO A 2 -39.31 -0.24 40.58
N PRO A 3 -38.07 -0.62 40.97
CA PRO A 3 -36.95 0.31 41.04
C PRO A 3 -36.53 0.74 39.62
N VAL A 4 -36.46 2.05 39.40
CA VAL A 4 -35.98 2.63 38.13
C VAL A 4 -34.48 2.40 38.05
N ARG A 5 -34.03 1.54 37.15
CA ARG A 5 -32.60 1.36 36.88
C ARG A 5 -32.10 2.60 36.12
N SER A 6 -31.21 3.36 36.75
CA SER A 6 -30.48 4.44 36.10
C SER A 6 -29.18 3.89 35.52
N GLU A 7 -29.03 3.91 34.20
CA GLU A 7 -27.78 3.57 33.51
C GLU A 7 -27.11 4.87 33.03
N VAL A 8 -25.81 5.01 33.30
CA VAL A 8 -25.01 6.17 32.87
C VAL A 8 -24.18 5.76 31.67
N ILE A 9 -24.34 6.47 30.55
CA ILE A 9 -23.58 6.25 29.32
C ILE A 9 -22.65 7.44 29.11
N ALA A 10 -21.34 7.19 29.04
CA ALA A 10 -20.35 8.18 28.69
C ALA A 10 -20.06 8.11 27.18
N ILE A 11 -20.19 9.24 26.48
CA ILE A 11 -19.93 9.36 25.05
C ILE A 11 -18.73 10.30 24.87
N VAL A 12 -17.65 9.79 24.26
CA VAL A 12 -16.47 10.58 23.91
C VAL A 12 -16.55 10.92 22.43
N VAL A 13 -16.55 12.21 22.11
CA VAL A 13 -16.61 12.69 20.72
C VAL A 13 -15.39 13.53 20.40
N THR A 14 -14.68 13.16 19.34
CA THR A 14 -13.60 13.95 18.75
C THR A 14 -14.13 14.64 17.50
N CYS A 15 -14.34 15.96 17.58
CA CYS A 15 -14.85 16.77 16.48
C CYS A 15 -13.76 17.71 15.96
N LYS A 16 -13.74 17.96 14.65
CA LYS A 16 -12.89 18.97 14.00
C LYS A 16 -13.58 20.35 13.89
N ALA A 17 -14.87 20.40 14.20
CA ALA A 17 -15.74 21.58 14.19
C ALA A 17 -16.09 22.03 15.62
N ASP A 18 -16.84 23.12 15.75
CA ASP A 18 -17.21 23.74 17.02
C ASP A 18 -17.98 22.78 17.94
N VAL A 19 -17.40 22.50 19.11
CA VAL A 19 -17.88 21.49 20.07
C VAL A 19 -19.22 21.91 20.67
N ASP A 20 -19.45 23.20 20.88
CA ASP A 20 -20.66 23.72 21.51
C ASP A 20 -21.89 23.56 20.60
N VAL A 21 -21.70 23.78 19.30
CA VAL A 21 -22.75 23.57 18.29
C VAL A 21 -23.14 22.11 18.21
N PHE A 22 -22.15 21.20 18.19
CA PHE A 22 -22.39 19.76 18.18
C PHE A 22 -23.13 19.32 19.44
N PHE A 23 -22.67 19.74 20.62
CA PHE A 23 -23.30 19.37 21.89
C PHE A 23 -24.75 19.87 21.99
N GLY A 24 -25.02 21.10 21.53
CA GLY A 24 -26.37 21.66 21.46
C GLY A 24 -27.31 20.82 20.58
N ARG A 25 -26.87 20.45 19.38
CA ARG A 25 -27.65 19.59 18.46
C ARG A 25 -27.84 18.19 18.99
N LEU A 26 -26.82 17.61 19.63
CA LEU A 26 -26.89 16.29 20.25
C LEU A 26 -27.91 16.28 21.40
N LEU A 27 -27.89 17.28 22.27
CA LEU A 27 -28.88 17.41 23.35
C LEU A 27 -30.29 17.60 22.81
N GLU A 28 -30.46 18.38 21.75
CA GLU A 28 -31.75 18.58 21.08
C GLU A 28 -32.28 17.25 20.51
N ALA A 29 -31.44 16.48 19.81
CA ALA A 29 -31.77 15.17 19.30
C ALA A 29 -32.10 14.16 20.43
N ILE A 30 -31.33 14.19 21.52
CA ILE A 30 -31.57 13.32 22.68
C ILE A 30 -32.91 13.65 23.36
N ARG A 31 -33.24 14.94 23.49
CA ARG A 31 -34.53 15.38 24.04
C ARG A 31 -35.70 15.08 23.10
N ALA A 32 -35.48 15.17 21.79
CA ALA A 32 -36.51 14.88 20.80
C ALA A 32 -36.90 13.39 20.80
N ARG A 33 -36.06 12.51 21.35
CA ARG A 33 -36.31 11.07 21.51
C ARG A 33 -36.93 10.44 20.26
N ALA A 34 -36.45 10.84 19.09
CA ALA A 34 -37.03 10.44 17.82
C ALA A 34 -37.02 8.92 17.62
N TRP A 35 -36.13 8.21 18.32
CA TRP A 35 -36.05 6.74 18.35
C TRP A 35 -37.15 6.07 19.19
N GLU A 36 -37.88 6.80 20.05
CA GLU A 36 -39.05 6.30 20.78
C GLU A 36 -40.33 6.43 19.95
N VAL A 37 -40.30 7.18 18.85
CA VAL A 37 -41.39 7.20 17.88
C VAL A 37 -41.33 5.91 17.09
N THR A 38 -41.93 4.85 17.65
CA THR A 38 -42.38 3.72 16.83
C THR A 38 -43.25 4.31 15.73
N PRO A 39 -42.98 4.06 14.44
CA PRO A 39 -43.88 4.49 13.38
C PRO A 39 -45.22 3.78 13.65
N ALA A 40 -46.17 4.52 14.22
CA ALA A 40 -47.55 4.08 14.32
C ALA A 40 -47.96 3.75 12.89
N ALA A 41 -48.35 2.49 12.69
CA ALA A 41 -48.89 2.00 11.43
C ALA A 41 -49.81 3.08 10.84
N ALA A 42 -49.43 3.58 9.67
CA ALA A 42 -50.21 4.58 8.98
C ALA A 42 -51.67 4.10 8.88
N PRO A 43 -52.67 4.95 9.14
CA PRO A 43 -54.05 4.54 8.95
C PRO A 43 -54.25 4.26 7.47
N SER A 44 -54.45 2.98 7.15
CA SER A 44 -55.05 2.54 5.89
C SER A 44 -56.51 2.96 5.87
N SER A 45 -56.80 4.15 5.37
CA SER A 45 -58.14 4.64 5.03
C SER A 45 -57.88 5.89 4.18
N GLY A 46 -58.27 6.02 2.93
CA GLY A 46 -59.38 5.40 2.21
C GLY A 46 -59.79 6.48 1.22
N THR A 47 -59.95 6.10 -0.03
CA THR A 47 -60.39 6.96 -1.14
C THR A 47 -61.55 7.86 -0.74
N SER A 48 -61.36 9.17 -0.81
CA SER A 48 -62.46 10.12 -1.00
C SER A 48 -62.13 11.01 -2.19
N VAL A 49 -62.83 10.73 -3.29
CA VAL A 49 -62.93 11.59 -4.47
C VAL A 49 -63.59 12.90 -4.04
N ALA A 50 -62.95 14.02 -4.32
CA ALA A 50 -63.61 15.32 -4.43
C ALA A 50 -62.83 16.20 -5.42
N GLU A 51 -63.53 16.62 -6.48
CA GLU A 51 -63.08 17.54 -7.53
C GLU A 51 -62.72 18.93 -6.98
N GLY A 52 -61.75 19.58 -7.64
CA GLY A 52 -61.55 21.03 -7.53
C GLY A 52 -60.20 21.57 -8.04
N ALA A 53 -60.19 21.97 -9.32
CA ALA A 53 -59.44 23.07 -9.95
C ALA A 53 -57.88 23.16 -9.86
N ALA A 54 -57.27 23.30 -11.05
CA ALA A 54 -55.86 23.63 -11.38
C ALA A 54 -55.44 25.06 -10.94
N PRO A 55 -54.16 25.53 -11.04
CA PRO A 55 -53.04 24.99 -11.85
C PRO A 55 -51.61 24.99 -11.23
N THR A 56 -50.72 24.24 -11.91
CA THR A 56 -49.26 24.43 -12.11
C THR A 56 -48.38 24.86 -10.93
N GLU A 57 -47.47 23.97 -10.51
CA GLU A 57 -46.01 24.16 -10.46
C GLU A 57 -45.33 22.78 -10.37
N ASP A 58 -44.55 22.43 -11.40
CA ASP A 58 -43.71 21.23 -11.46
C ASP A 58 -42.53 21.36 -10.49
N ILE A 59 -42.79 21.15 -9.20
CA ILE A 59 -41.72 20.78 -8.27
C ILE A 59 -41.68 19.26 -8.25
N ALA A 60 -40.86 18.70 -9.13
CA ALA A 60 -40.44 17.31 -9.05
C ALA A 60 -39.62 17.12 -7.74
N ILE A 61 -40.34 16.97 -6.63
CA ILE A 61 -39.77 16.52 -5.36
C ILE A 61 -39.29 15.10 -5.64
N ARG A 62 -37.98 14.96 -5.92
CA ARG A 62 -37.28 13.68 -5.83
C ARG A 62 -37.48 13.19 -4.40
N MET A 63 -38.47 12.33 -4.19
CA MET A 63 -38.66 11.66 -2.91
C MET A 63 -37.35 10.94 -2.58
N PRO A 64 -36.69 11.24 -1.45
CA PRO A 64 -35.59 10.43 -1.01
C PRO A 64 -36.18 9.05 -0.68
N VAL A 65 -35.66 8.00 -1.32
CA VAL A 65 -36.03 6.62 -1.03
C VAL A 65 -35.48 6.30 0.37
N VAL A 66 -36.27 6.58 1.40
CA VAL A 66 -35.89 6.35 2.80
C VAL A 66 -36.68 5.14 3.31
N GLY A 67 -35.96 4.04 3.59
CA GLY A 67 -36.53 2.79 4.12
C GLY A 67 -35.57 1.59 3.94
N VAL A 68 -35.91 0.44 4.51
CA VAL A 68 -35.12 -0.81 4.43
C VAL A 68 -34.83 -1.22 2.98
N SER A 69 -35.77 -0.98 2.06
CA SER A 69 -35.58 -1.20 0.62
C SER A 69 -34.56 -0.23 -0.02
N GLY A 70 -34.36 0.97 0.54
CA GLY A 70 -33.33 1.90 0.10
C GLY A 70 -31.94 1.48 0.53
N ILE A 71 -31.80 0.95 1.75
CA ILE A 71 -30.52 0.42 2.27
C ILE A 71 -30.10 -0.82 1.48
N LEU A 72 -31.02 -1.76 1.22
CA LEU A 72 -30.71 -2.96 0.42
C LEU A 72 -30.29 -2.62 -1.02
N ARG A 73 -30.93 -1.60 -1.62
CA ARG A 73 -30.55 -1.11 -2.94
C ARG A 73 -29.18 -0.42 -2.92
N MET A 74 -28.88 0.36 -1.88
CA MET A 74 -27.58 1.00 -1.72
C MET A 74 -26.47 -0.02 -1.47
N GLU A 75 -26.72 -1.08 -0.71
CA GLU A 75 -25.78 -2.18 -0.51
C GLU A 75 -25.50 -2.90 -1.83
N GLN A 76 -26.55 -3.27 -2.57
CA GLN A 76 -26.42 -3.90 -3.89
C GLN A 76 -25.63 -3.02 -4.88
N GLU A 77 -25.93 -1.71 -4.93
CA GLU A 77 -25.20 -0.75 -5.77
C GLU A 77 -23.73 -0.60 -5.34
N SER A 78 -23.45 -0.70 -4.04
CA SER A 78 -22.07 -0.70 -3.53
C SER A 78 -21.29 -1.96 -3.95
N TRP A 79 -21.95 -3.13 -4.01
CA TRP A 79 -21.38 -4.37 -4.51
C TRP A 79 -21.13 -4.32 -6.02
N GLU A 80 -22.08 -3.78 -6.78
CA GLU A 80 -21.95 -3.61 -8.23
C GLU A 80 -20.87 -2.59 -8.59
N ASN A 81 -20.74 -1.49 -7.83
CA ASN A 81 -19.66 -0.52 -8.00
C ASN A 81 -18.31 -1.09 -7.57
N ALA A 82 -18.24 -1.85 -6.46
CA ALA A 82 -17.02 -2.52 -6.05
C ALA A 82 -16.56 -3.58 -7.08
N GLY A 83 -17.51 -4.31 -7.67
CA GLY A 83 -17.25 -5.26 -8.75
C GLY A 83 -16.71 -4.60 -10.02
N GLN A 84 -17.33 -3.49 -10.45
CA GLN A 84 -16.86 -2.71 -11.59
C GLN A 84 -15.45 -2.13 -11.34
N ASN A 85 -15.22 -1.55 -10.16
CA ASN A 85 -13.92 -1.02 -9.78
C ASN A 85 -12.83 -2.11 -9.74
N LEU A 86 -13.17 -3.31 -9.27
CA LEU A 86 -12.27 -4.45 -9.28
C LEU A 86 -11.96 -4.91 -10.72
N GLN A 87 -12.96 -4.92 -11.60
CA GLN A 87 -12.82 -5.28 -13.01
C GLN A 87 -11.89 -4.29 -13.73
N ASP A 88 -12.07 -2.98 -13.53
CA ASP A 88 -11.20 -1.92 -14.07
C ASP A 88 -9.76 -2.10 -13.58
N ALA A 89 -9.57 -2.32 -12.27
CA ALA A 89 -8.25 -2.56 -11.69
C ALA A 89 -7.54 -3.78 -12.33
N PHE A 90 -8.26 -4.86 -12.62
CA PHE A 90 -7.69 -6.01 -13.33
C PHE A 90 -7.36 -5.70 -14.78
N GLN A 91 -8.16 -4.87 -15.45
CA GLN A 91 -7.91 -4.47 -16.83
C GLN A 91 -6.64 -3.61 -16.93
N ASP A 92 -6.47 -2.67 -16.02
CA ASP A 92 -5.26 -1.84 -15.88
C ASP A 92 -4.04 -2.68 -15.53
N LEU A 93 -4.18 -3.65 -14.61
CA LEU A 93 -3.11 -4.59 -14.30
C LEU A 93 -2.69 -5.37 -15.56
N ASN A 94 -3.63 -5.86 -16.35
CA ASN A 94 -3.32 -6.62 -17.55
C ASN A 94 -2.64 -5.75 -18.62
N ALA A 95 -3.05 -4.48 -18.76
CA ALA A 95 -2.37 -3.51 -19.61
C ALA A 95 -0.92 -3.26 -19.14
N LEU A 96 -0.72 -3.11 -17.84
CA LEU A 96 0.60 -2.98 -17.22
C LEU A 96 1.46 -4.22 -17.46
N MET A 97 0.91 -5.44 -17.28
CA MET A 97 1.63 -6.69 -17.56
C MET A 97 2.04 -6.79 -19.03
N SER A 98 1.17 -6.38 -19.96
CA SER A 98 1.50 -6.37 -21.40
C SER A 98 2.68 -5.43 -21.68
N LYS A 99 2.67 -4.23 -21.08
CA LYS A 99 3.76 -3.26 -21.23
C LYS A 99 5.07 -3.73 -20.61
N ALA A 100 5.00 -4.33 -19.43
CA ALA A 100 6.16 -4.94 -18.78
C ALA A 100 6.74 -6.08 -19.63
N LYS A 101 5.90 -6.90 -20.27
CA LYS A 101 6.33 -7.97 -21.19
C LYS A 101 7.03 -7.42 -22.43
N GLU A 102 6.50 -6.38 -23.06
CA GLU A 102 7.14 -5.68 -24.18
C GLU A 102 8.53 -5.15 -23.79
N MET A 103 8.64 -4.52 -22.61
CA MET A 103 9.90 -4.00 -22.09
C MET A 103 10.92 -5.11 -21.79
N MET A 104 10.47 -6.22 -21.19
CA MET A 104 11.32 -7.38 -20.89
C MET A 104 11.85 -8.04 -22.18
N GLN A 105 10.98 -8.23 -23.18
CA GLN A 105 11.40 -8.76 -24.49
C GLN A 105 12.42 -7.86 -25.19
N LEU A 106 12.28 -6.53 -25.07
CA LEU A 106 13.25 -5.58 -25.61
C LEU A 106 14.60 -5.71 -24.89
N ALA A 107 14.60 -5.77 -23.55
CA ALA A 107 15.79 -5.95 -22.75
C ALA A 107 16.51 -7.28 -23.06
N GLU A 108 15.77 -8.38 -23.20
CA GLU A 108 16.33 -9.68 -23.62
C GLU A 108 16.95 -9.61 -25.02
N LYS A 109 16.31 -8.94 -25.97
CA LYS A 109 16.82 -8.77 -27.33
C LYS A 109 18.09 -7.91 -27.36
N MET A 110 18.16 -6.86 -26.54
CA MET A 110 19.35 -6.03 -26.38
C MET A 110 20.51 -6.83 -25.76
N ARG A 111 20.23 -7.60 -24.70
CA ARG A 111 21.20 -8.50 -24.07
C ARG A 111 21.75 -9.53 -25.06
N LEU A 112 20.87 -10.19 -25.83
CA LEU A 112 21.28 -11.16 -26.84
C LEU A 112 22.14 -10.51 -27.93
N LYS A 113 21.82 -9.28 -28.37
CA LYS A 113 22.67 -8.53 -29.29
C LYS A 113 24.04 -8.21 -28.69
N LEU A 114 24.12 -7.77 -27.43
CA LEU A 114 25.40 -7.51 -26.77
C LEU A 114 26.27 -8.77 -26.64
N LEU A 115 25.67 -9.91 -26.28
CA LEU A 115 26.39 -11.19 -26.20
C LEU A 115 26.81 -11.73 -27.57
N MET A 116 26.02 -11.50 -28.62
CA MET A 116 26.36 -11.90 -29.98
C MET A 116 27.49 -11.01 -30.55
N ASN A 117 27.50 -9.71 -30.23
CA ASN A 117 28.50 -8.75 -30.70
C ASN A 117 29.83 -8.85 -29.92
N SER A 118 29.81 -9.33 -28.66
CA SER A 118 31.03 -9.64 -27.91
C SER A 118 31.74 -10.89 -28.44
N SER A 119 31.04 -11.73 -29.21
CA SER A 119 31.63 -12.93 -29.84
C SER A 119 32.34 -12.63 -31.17
N THR A 120 32.22 -11.40 -31.70
CA THR A 120 32.87 -10.96 -32.95
C THR A 120 34.09 -10.07 -32.76
N GLU A 121 34.40 -9.63 -31.52
CA GLU A 121 35.63 -8.91 -31.18
C GLU A 121 36.52 -9.74 -30.23
N SER A 122 36.84 -10.96 -30.64
CA SER A 122 37.92 -11.75 -30.05
C SER A 122 39.16 -11.64 -30.94
N ASN A 123 39.79 -10.47 -31.01
CA ASN A 123 41.15 -10.38 -31.56
C ASN A 123 41.91 -9.08 -31.23
N SER A 124 42.18 -8.81 -29.95
CA SER A 124 43.43 -8.16 -29.51
C SER A 124 43.48 -8.12 -27.98
N ASN A 125 44.35 -8.95 -27.40
CA ASN A 125 44.71 -8.95 -25.99
C ASN A 125 45.50 -7.66 -25.67
N ASP A 126 44.97 -6.77 -24.81
CA ASP A 126 45.72 -6.09 -23.71
C ASP A 126 44.92 -4.99 -22.98
N GLU A 127 43.77 -4.54 -23.49
CA GLU A 127 43.01 -3.39 -22.92
C GLU A 127 41.78 -3.83 -22.07
N GLU A 128 41.70 -5.11 -21.71
CA GLU A 128 40.45 -5.76 -21.25
C GLU A 128 40.04 -5.42 -19.80
N MET A 129 40.97 -4.97 -18.95
CA MET A 129 40.68 -4.71 -17.53
C MET A 129 39.98 -3.36 -17.32
N GLY A 130 40.39 -2.31 -18.04
CA GLY A 130 39.79 -0.97 -17.93
C GLY A 130 38.40 -0.89 -18.54
N SER A 131 38.23 -1.47 -19.73
CA SER A 131 36.96 -1.43 -20.46
C SER A 131 35.83 -2.17 -19.73
N LYS A 132 36.12 -3.25 -18.97
CA LYS A 132 35.12 -3.93 -18.14
C LYS A 132 34.66 -3.07 -16.96
N GLN A 133 35.56 -2.35 -16.31
CA GLN A 133 35.20 -1.49 -15.18
C GLN A 133 34.40 -0.27 -15.66
N ASP A 134 34.82 0.34 -16.76
CA ASP A 134 34.13 1.49 -17.38
C ASP A 134 32.77 1.08 -17.98
N MET A 135 32.65 -0.15 -18.51
CA MET A 135 31.36 -0.72 -18.92
C MET A 135 30.42 -0.93 -17.73
N GLN A 136 30.94 -1.42 -16.60
CA GLN A 136 30.15 -1.63 -15.40
C GLN A 136 29.65 -0.29 -14.85
N ASP A 137 30.50 0.73 -14.84
CA ASP A 137 30.17 2.08 -14.36
C ASP A 137 29.16 2.78 -15.30
N LEU A 138 29.30 2.59 -16.60
CA LEU A 138 28.34 3.08 -17.60
C LEU A 138 27.00 2.33 -17.52
N LEU A 139 26.98 1.01 -17.27
CA LEU A 139 25.74 0.24 -17.04
C LEU A 139 25.03 0.68 -15.76
N LEU A 140 25.78 0.98 -14.70
CA LEU A 140 25.27 1.54 -13.45
C LEU A 140 24.67 2.94 -13.66
N SER A 141 25.32 3.77 -14.48
CA SER A 141 24.87 5.13 -14.79
C SER A 141 23.68 5.21 -15.75
N VAL A 142 23.49 4.21 -16.62
CA VAL A 142 22.42 4.21 -17.65
C VAL A 142 21.12 3.57 -17.13
N GLY A 143 21.11 3.01 -15.92
CA GLY A 143 19.90 2.45 -15.30
C GLY A 143 19.36 1.20 -16.01
N ILE A 144 20.11 0.64 -16.96
CA ILE A 144 19.85 -0.68 -17.52
C ILE A 144 20.46 -1.68 -16.53
N VAL A 145 19.69 -1.91 -15.49
CA VAL A 145 19.89 -2.99 -14.53
C VAL A 145 20.06 -4.28 -15.33
N SER A 146 21.31 -4.74 -15.46
CA SER A 146 21.67 -6.08 -15.94
C SER A 146 20.73 -7.10 -15.31
N PRO A 147 20.25 -8.13 -16.05
CA PRO A 147 19.27 -9.05 -15.52
C PRO A 147 19.87 -9.71 -14.27
N VAL A 148 19.30 -9.33 -13.14
CA VAL A 148 19.52 -9.92 -11.82
C VAL A 148 19.02 -11.35 -11.91
N THR A 149 19.85 -12.26 -12.46
CA THR A 149 19.72 -13.66 -12.12
C THR A 149 20.03 -13.73 -10.63
N LYS A 150 19.16 -14.41 -9.88
CA LYS A 150 19.19 -14.48 -8.42
C LYS A 150 20.57 -14.89 -7.88
N GLU A 151 21.35 -15.56 -8.72
CA GLU A 151 22.70 -16.05 -8.45
C GLU A 151 23.78 -14.95 -8.62
N THR A 152 23.77 -14.18 -9.71
CA THR A 152 24.83 -13.20 -10.00
C THR A 152 24.59 -11.87 -9.31
N ALA A 153 23.33 -11.41 -9.30
CA ALA A 153 22.97 -10.21 -8.56
C ALA A 153 22.75 -10.50 -7.08
N GLY A 154 22.39 -11.72 -6.68
CA GLY A 154 22.47 -12.13 -5.28
C GLY A 154 23.90 -12.03 -4.75
N ALA A 155 24.89 -12.54 -5.50
CA ALA A 155 26.30 -12.45 -5.10
C ALA A 155 26.78 -10.99 -4.92
N LEU A 156 26.53 -10.10 -5.90
CA LEU A 156 26.89 -8.69 -5.78
C LEU A 156 26.06 -7.94 -4.71
N TYR A 157 24.78 -8.28 -4.56
CA TYR A 157 23.92 -7.73 -3.51
C TYR A 157 24.45 -8.08 -2.13
N HIS A 158 24.74 -9.36 -1.86
CA HIS A 158 25.27 -9.79 -0.58
C HIS A 158 26.68 -9.24 -0.33
N GLN A 159 27.50 -9.08 -1.36
CA GLN A 159 28.80 -8.43 -1.26
C GLN A 159 28.66 -6.96 -0.84
N GLN A 160 27.83 -6.19 -1.53
CA GLN A 160 27.61 -4.77 -1.19
C GLN A 160 26.95 -4.63 0.19
N LEU A 161 25.99 -5.50 0.51
CA LEU A 161 25.35 -5.55 1.81
C LEU A 161 26.36 -5.88 2.93
N SER A 162 27.31 -6.78 2.69
CA SER A 162 28.34 -7.15 3.65
C SER A 162 29.26 -5.97 4.00
N LEU A 163 29.62 -5.14 3.02
CA LEU A 163 30.44 -3.94 3.24
C LEU A 163 29.66 -2.89 4.03
N GLN A 164 28.42 -2.58 3.61
CA GLN A 164 27.57 -1.64 4.32
C GLN A 164 27.31 -2.08 5.77
N LEU A 165 27.11 -3.38 5.98
CA LEU A 165 26.89 -3.93 7.31
C LEU A 165 28.15 -3.83 8.17
N ALA A 166 29.35 -4.05 7.62
CA ALA A 166 30.60 -3.95 8.36
C ALA A 166 30.85 -2.50 8.83
N ASP A 167 30.66 -1.54 7.93
CA ASP A 167 30.76 -0.12 8.25
C ASP A 167 29.77 0.32 9.33
N PHE A 168 28.54 -0.19 9.25
CA PHE A 168 27.51 0.10 10.21
C PHE A 168 27.81 -0.49 11.59
N VAL A 169 28.24 -1.77 11.64
CA VAL A 169 28.38 -2.54 12.90
C VAL A 169 29.59 -2.10 13.72
N ARG A 170 30.62 -1.51 13.12
CA ARG A 170 31.81 -1.00 13.84
C ARG A 170 31.47 -0.13 15.05
N ILE A 171 30.60 0.88 14.88
CA ILE A 171 30.26 1.83 15.96
C ILE A 171 29.40 1.16 17.08
N PRO A 172 28.32 0.41 16.77
CA PRO A 172 27.59 -0.37 17.75
C PRO A 172 28.45 -1.40 18.47
N LEU A 173 29.36 -2.07 17.77
CA LEU A 173 30.20 -3.14 18.31
C LEU A 173 31.23 -2.61 19.31
N GLU A 174 31.88 -1.48 19.00
CA GLU A 174 32.76 -0.76 19.95
C GLU A 174 32.00 -0.37 21.22
N LYS A 175 30.77 0.15 21.08
CA LYS A 175 29.92 0.52 22.22
C LYS A 175 29.46 -0.68 23.05
N ALA A 176 29.28 -1.84 22.41
CA ALA A 176 28.85 -3.08 23.07
C ALA A 176 30.01 -3.87 23.69
N GLY A 177 31.26 -3.39 23.60
CA GLY A 177 32.43 -4.06 24.19
C GLY A 177 33.02 -5.17 23.32
N GLY A 178 32.84 -5.10 21.99
CA GLY A 178 33.50 -5.99 21.02
C GLY A 178 32.72 -7.26 20.66
N MET A 179 31.52 -7.46 21.20
CA MET A 179 30.66 -8.59 20.86
C MET A 179 29.19 -8.17 20.85
N MET A 180 28.45 -8.61 19.84
CA MET A 180 27.01 -8.37 19.71
C MET A 180 26.30 -9.62 19.19
N ALA A 181 25.06 -9.83 19.65
CA ALA A 181 24.22 -10.88 19.08
C ALA A 181 23.77 -10.48 17.66
N LEU A 182 23.75 -11.45 16.75
CA LEU A 182 23.35 -11.22 15.36
C LEU A 182 21.91 -10.67 15.25
N VAL A 183 21.03 -11.09 16.16
CA VAL A 183 19.65 -10.59 16.25
C VAL A 183 19.61 -9.10 16.57
N ASP A 184 20.46 -8.63 17.47
CA ASP A 184 20.54 -7.20 17.82
C ASP A 184 21.07 -6.38 16.65
N VAL A 185 22.07 -6.91 15.94
CA VAL A 185 22.60 -6.30 14.71
C VAL A 185 21.51 -6.19 13.64
N TYR A 186 20.74 -7.26 13.42
CA TYR A 186 19.60 -7.27 12.49
C TYR A 186 18.58 -6.18 12.83
N CYS A 187 18.17 -6.10 14.10
CA CYS A 187 17.22 -5.09 14.56
C CYS A 187 17.77 -3.66 14.42
N LEU A 188 19.04 -3.43 14.78
CA LEU A 188 19.67 -2.12 14.70
C LEU A 188 19.84 -1.65 13.25
N PHE A 189 20.29 -2.55 12.38
CA PHE A 189 20.51 -2.25 10.96
C PHE A 189 19.20 -1.94 10.24
N ASN A 190 18.17 -2.76 10.44
CA ASN A 190 16.85 -2.51 9.86
C ASN A 190 16.19 -1.24 10.43
N ARG A 191 16.40 -0.94 11.70
CA ARG A 191 15.93 0.31 12.31
C ARG A 191 16.63 1.54 11.72
N ALA A 192 17.91 1.42 11.36
CA ALA A 192 18.65 2.49 10.70
C ALA A 192 18.24 2.69 9.23
N ARG A 193 17.85 1.63 8.52
CA ARG A 193 17.39 1.70 7.12
C ARG A 193 15.95 2.21 6.95
N GLY A 194 15.07 1.99 7.92
CA GLY A 194 13.70 2.52 7.92
C GLY A 194 12.73 1.77 7.00
N THR A 195 12.78 2.03 5.68
CA THR A 195 11.82 1.49 4.70
C THR A 195 12.38 0.36 3.84
N GLU A 196 13.69 0.25 3.73
CA GLU A 196 14.37 -0.80 2.93
C GLU A 196 14.89 -1.91 3.85
N LEU A 197 13.97 -2.73 4.37
CA LEU A 197 14.29 -3.81 5.29
C LEU A 197 15.01 -4.95 4.57
N ILE A 198 15.99 -5.55 5.24
CA ILE A 198 16.61 -6.81 4.79
C ILE A 198 15.97 -8.00 5.48
N SER A 199 15.99 -9.15 4.80
CA SER A 199 15.61 -10.41 5.40
C SER A 199 16.70 -10.94 6.34
N PRO A 200 16.35 -11.77 7.35
CA PRO A 200 17.34 -12.39 8.23
C PRO A 200 18.34 -13.26 7.48
N GLU A 201 17.90 -13.92 6.41
CA GLU A 201 18.76 -14.77 5.57
C GLU A 201 19.80 -13.93 4.83
N ASP A 202 19.40 -12.78 4.27
CA ASP A 202 20.34 -11.90 3.56
C ASP A 202 21.43 -11.36 4.49
N LEU A 203 21.08 -11.06 5.74
CA LEU A 203 22.04 -10.63 6.76
C LEU A 203 23.03 -11.76 7.10
N LEU A 204 22.55 -13.00 7.25
CA LEU A 204 23.41 -14.16 7.49
C LEU A 204 24.37 -14.40 6.32
N GLN A 205 23.87 -14.37 5.09
CA GLN A 205 24.69 -14.53 3.89
C GLN A 205 25.74 -13.42 3.81
N ALA A 206 25.37 -12.16 4.07
CA ALA A 206 26.31 -11.04 4.11
C ALA A 206 27.40 -11.21 5.18
N CYS A 207 27.04 -11.63 6.40
CA CYS A 207 28.01 -11.88 7.46
C CYS A 207 28.95 -13.06 7.14
N SER A 208 28.47 -14.09 6.45
CA SER A 208 29.32 -15.23 6.05
C SER A 208 30.44 -14.85 5.07
N LEU A 209 30.27 -13.73 4.35
CA LEU A 209 31.29 -13.21 3.44
C LEU A 209 32.45 -12.53 4.17
N TRP A 210 32.27 -12.09 5.42
CA TRP A 210 33.35 -11.50 6.23
C TRP A 210 34.45 -12.49 6.58
N GLU A 211 34.21 -13.80 6.50
CA GLU A 211 35.28 -14.81 6.66
C GLU A 211 36.22 -14.82 5.45
N LYS A 212 35.74 -14.39 4.27
CA LYS A 212 36.46 -14.43 2.99
C LYS A 212 37.01 -13.08 2.57
N VAL A 213 36.34 -12.01 2.97
CA VAL A 213 36.75 -10.62 2.74
C VAL A 213 37.32 -10.14 4.06
N ASP A 214 38.62 -9.89 4.11
CA ASP A 214 39.32 -9.41 5.31
C ASP A 214 38.87 -7.97 5.62
N VAL A 215 37.70 -7.84 6.25
CA VAL A 215 37.15 -6.55 6.69
C VAL A 215 37.65 -6.31 8.11
N CYS A 216 38.88 -5.79 8.21
CA CYS A 216 39.49 -5.29 9.44
C CYS A 216 39.25 -3.77 9.59
#